data_AF-A0A2E3Z8C0-F1
#
_entry.id   AF-A0A2E3Z8C0-F1
#
_cell.length_a   1.000
_cell.length_b   1.000
_cell.length_c   1.000
_cell.angle_alpha   90.00
_cell.angle_beta   90.00
_cell.angle_gamma   90.00
#
_symmetry.space_group_name_H-M   'P 1'
#
loop_
_entity.id
_entity.type
_entity.pdbx_description
1 polymer ?
#
loop_
_entity_poly.entity_id
_entity_poly.type
_entity_poly.pdbx_seq_one_letter_code
_entity_poly.pdbx_strand_id
1 'polypeptide(L)' 'MGDLLHGDCNGVTNIPLEIANEVADVADEFIAAEQQVIEYATQTGDKKIAELVERRRAMGNAIAVLRNRVSRQA' A
#
# COMPACT_ATOMS: atom_id res chain seq x y z
N MET A 1 2.26 -19.59 -20.87
CA MET A 1 2.48 -18.91 -19.58
C MET A 1 2.46 -17.41 -19.87
N GLY A 2 1.77 -16.62 -19.06
CA GLY A 2 1.62 -15.18 -19.30
C GLY A 2 1.27 -14.45 -18.02
N ASP A 3 1.74 -13.21 -17.90
CA ASP A 3 1.55 -12.38 -16.71
C ASP A 3 0.09 -11.97 -16.49
N LEU A 4 -0.25 -11.60 -15.26
CA LEU A 4 -1.50 -10.93 -14.96
C LEU A 4 -1.39 -9.46 -15.41
N LEU A 5 -2.31 -9.01 -16.24
CA LEU A 5 -2.38 -7.60 -16.65
C LEU A 5 -3.34 -6.85 -15.71
N HIS A 6 -2.83 -5.84 -15.01
CA HIS A 6 -3.62 -4.86 -14.29
C HIS A 6 -3.71 -3.58 -15.11
N GLY A 7 -4.91 -3.03 -15.31
CA GLY A 7 -5.11 -1.78 -16.04
C GLY A 7 -6.14 -0.89 -15.38
N ASP A 8 -5.83 0.40 -15.28
CA ASP A 8 -6.67 1.44 -14.67
C ASP A 8 -6.50 2.78 -15.41
N CYS A 9 -6.98 3.88 -14.82
CA CYS A 9 -6.80 5.22 -15.38
C CYS A 9 -5.34 5.70 -15.44
N ASN A 10 -4.40 5.01 -14.77
CA ASN A 10 -2.98 5.34 -14.76
C ASN A 10 -2.18 4.55 -15.81
N GLY A 11 -2.79 3.57 -16.46
CA GLY A 11 -2.20 2.80 -17.55
C GLY A 11 -2.35 1.30 -17.36
N VAL A 12 -1.35 0.53 -17.81
CA VAL A 12 -1.32 -0.93 -17.72
C VAL A 12 0.00 -1.36 -17.10
N THR A 13 -0.06 -2.29 -16.15
CA THR A 13 1.07 -2.90 -15.47
C THR A 13 0.99 -4.42 -15.56
N ASN A 14 2.11 -5.05 -15.89
CA ASN A 14 2.25 -6.49 -15.87
C ASN A 14 2.66 -6.95 -14.46
N ILE A 15 1.93 -7.93 -13.93
CA ILE A 15 2.22 -8.58 -12.66
C ILE A 15 2.69 -10.01 -12.97
N PRO A 16 3.96 -10.35 -12.68
CA PRO A 16 4.48 -11.69 -12.89
C PRO A 16 3.63 -12.74 -12.16
N LEU A 17 3.37 -13.87 -12.82
CA LEU A 17 2.51 -14.94 -12.29
C LEU A 17 2.96 -15.45 -10.92
N GLU A 18 4.27 -15.45 -10.66
CA GLU A 18 4.87 -15.93 -9.43
C GLU A 18 4.56 -15.06 -8.20
N ILE A 19 4.03 -13.84 -8.38
CA ILE A 19 3.59 -12.97 -7.30
C ILE A 19 2.12 -12.53 -7.41
N ALA A 20 1.41 -12.92 -8.48
CA ALA A 20 0.05 -12.43 -8.75
C ALA A 20 -0.93 -12.69 -7.60
N ASN A 21 -0.84 -13.87 -6.97
CA ASN A 21 -1.65 -14.19 -5.80
C ASN A 21 -1.25 -13.36 -4.57
N GLU A 22 0.05 -13.22 -4.31
CA GLU A 22 0.55 -12.45 -3.16
C GLU A 22 0.15 -10.98 -3.25
N VAL A 23 0.15 -10.39 -4.45
CA VAL A 23 -0.33 -9.02 -4.67
C VAL A 23 -1.80 -8.89 -4.27
N ALA A 24 -2.64 -9.82 -4.71
CA ALA A 24 -4.06 -9.82 -4.34
C ALA A 24 -4.27 -10.02 -2.84
N ASP A 25 -3.52 -10.93 -2.21
CA ASP A 25 -3.63 -11.26 -0.79
C ASP A 25 -3.28 -10.10 0.15
N VAL A 26 -2.43 -9.16 -0.28
CA VAL A 26 -1.98 -8.05 0.58
C VAL A 26 -2.55 -6.68 0.20
N ALA A 27 -3.28 -6.58 -0.92
CA ALA A 27 -3.76 -5.31 -1.46
C ALA A 27 -4.65 -4.54 -0.46
N ASP A 28 -5.62 -5.22 0.16
CA ASP A 28 -6.55 -4.59 1.11
C ASP A 28 -5.83 -4.01 2.34
N GLU A 29 -4.85 -4.75 2.87
CA GLU A 29 -4.06 -4.28 4.01
C GLU A 29 -3.14 -3.11 3.64
N PHE A 30 -2.62 -3.10 2.41
CA PHE A 30 -1.80 -1.99 1.91
C PHE A 30 -2.66 -0.72 1.78
N ILE A 31 -3.85 -0.82 1.17
CA ILE A 31 -4.81 0.29 1.07
C ILE A 31 -5.19 0.81 2.47
N ALA A 32 -5.48 -0.10 3.42
CA ALA A 32 -5.80 0.28 4.79
C ALA A 32 -4.65 1.02 5.50
N ALA A 33 -3.39 0.69 5.19
CA ALA A 33 -2.24 1.42 5.70
C ALA A 33 -2.17 2.84 5.13
N GLU A 34 -2.36 3.02 3.82
CA GLU A 34 -2.35 4.34 3.16
C GLU A 34 -3.51 5.22 3.62
N GLN A 35 -4.64 4.60 3.92
CA GLN A 35 -5.84 5.29 4.42
C GLN A 35 -5.54 6.15 5.66
N GLN A 36 -4.58 5.76 6.51
CA GLN A 36 -4.15 6.55 7.67
C GLN A 36 -3.71 7.97 7.32
N VAL A 37 -3.02 8.14 6.19
CA VAL A 37 -2.54 9.44 5.70
C VAL A 37 -3.61 10.14 4.89
N ILE A 38 -4.38 9.39 4.10
CA ILE A 38 -5.48 9.93 3.27
C ILE A 38 -6.58 10.54 4.14
N GLU A 39 -7.00 9.87 5.21
CA GLU A 39 -7.99 10.40 6.16
C GLU A 39 -7.52 11.71 6.77
N TYR A 40 -6.26 11.76 7.21
CA TYR A 40 -5.67 12.97 7.76
C TYR A 40 -5.56 14.11 6.71
N ALA A 41 -5.26 13.78 5.46
CA ALA A 41 -5.17 14.77 4.38
C ALA A 41 -6.54 15.31 3.96
N THR A 42 -7.58 14.48 4.01
CA THR A 42 -8.94 14.80 3.56
C THR A 42 -9.81 15.40 4.65
N GLN A 43 -9.44 15.27 5.94
CA GLN A 43 -10.20 15.88 7.03
C GLN A 43 -10.29 17.41 6.89
N THR A 44 -11.41 17.97 7.33
CA THR A 44 -11.61 19.43 7.42
C THR A 44 -10.93 20.00 8.67
N GLY A 45 -10.53 21.28 8.62
CA GLY A 45 -9.93 21.97 9.76
C GLY A 45 -8.40 22.03 9.71
N ASP A 46 -7.82 22.59 10.78
CA ASP A 46 -6.39 22.86 10.89
C ASP A 46 -5.57 21.58 10.93
N LYS A 47 -4.54 21.53 10.07
CA LYS A 47 -3.61 20.41 9.98
C LYS A 47 -2.31 20.76 10.70
N LYS A 48 -1.82 19.85 11.53
CA LYS A 48 -0.53 19.94 12.22
C LYS A 48 0.50 19.03 11.55
N ILE A 49 1.66 19.58 11.23
CA ILE A 49 2.77 18.80 10.67
C ILE A 49 3.15 17.62 11.57
N ALA A 50 3.13 17.82 12.90
CA ALA A 50 3.40 16.75 13.85
C ALA A 50 2.46 15.54 13.69
N GLU A 51 1.16 15.77 13.46
CA GLU A 51 0.22 14.68 13.26
C GLU A 51 0.43 13.98 11.92
N LEU A 52 0.73 14.72 10.85
CA LEU A 52 1.08 14.12 9.56
C LEU A 52 2.28 13.17 9.69
N VAL A 53 3.30 13.58 10.46
CA VAL A 53 4.50 12.77 10.72
C VAL A 53 4.13 11.47 11.43
N GLU A 54 3.29 11.54 12.47
CA GLU A 54 2.84 10.33 13.19
C GLU A 54 2.01 9.39 12.31
N ARG A 55 1.09 9.94 11.49
CA ARG A 55 0.29 9.13 10.55
C ARG A 55 1.15 8.46 9.49
N ARG A 56 2.15 9.18 8.95
CA ARG A 56 3.13 8.60 8.00
C ARG A 56 3.98 7.51 8.65
N ARG A 57 4.37 7.67 9.91
CA ARG A 57 5.08 6.62 10.66
C ARG A 57 4.19 5.39 10.85
N ALA A 58 2.91 5.57 11.20
CA ALA A 58 1.96 4.48 11.35
C ALA A 58 1.76 3.70 10.04
N MET A 59 1.56 4.41 8.92
CA MET A 59 1.50 3.80 7.57
C MET A 59 2.79 3.02 7.25
N GLY A 60 3.95 3.63 7.49
CA GLY A 60 5.25 2.98 7.25
C GLY A 60 5.44 1.70 8.07
N ASN A 61 5.02 1.71 9.34
CA ASN A 61 5.08 0.53 10.21
C ASN A 61 4.17 -0.60 9.70
N ALA A 62 2.93 -0.28 9.29
CA ALA A 62 2.00 -1.26 8.73
C ALA A 62 2.55 -1.87 7.42
N ILE A 63 3.05 -1.04 6.52
CA ILE A 63 3.68 -1.50 5.27
C ILE A 63 4.93 -2.35 5.56
N ALA A 64 5.72 -2.03 6.58
CA ALA A 64 6.88 -2.85 6.95
C ALA A 64 6.49 -4.27 7.38
N VAL A 65 5.37 -4.44 8.08
CA VAL A 65 4.83 -5.75 8.44
C VAL A 65 4.46 -6.54 7.18
N LEU A 66 3.73 -5.92 6.25
CA LEU A 66 3.35 -6.54 4.98
C LEU A 66 4.58 -6.93 4.16
N ARG A 67 5.56 -6.02 4.07
CA ARG A 67 6.83 -6.27 3.38
C ARG A 67 7.54 -7.50 3.94
N ASN A 68 7.62 -7.63 5.25
CA ASN A 68 8.26 -8.79 5.88
C ASN A 68 7.50 -10.10 5.60
N ARG A 69 6.17 -10.03 5.42
CA ARG A 69 5.33 -11.19 5.12
C ARG A 69 5.55 -11.71 3.69
N VAL A 70 5.71 -10.82 2.71
CA VAL A 70 5.82 -11.17 1.28
C VAL A 70 7.25 -11.13 0.74
N SER A 71 8.22 -10.66 1.53
CA SER A 71 9.62 -10.69 1.11
C SER A 71 10.13 -12.13 1.04
N ARG A 72 10.63 -12.53 -0.12
CA ARG A 72 11.37 -13.80 -0.25
C ARG A 72 12.62 -13.72 0.62
N GLN A 73 12.78 -14.68 1.55
CA GLN A 73 14.07 -14.91 2.17
C GLN A 73 15.02 -15.43 1.09
N ALA A 74 16.15 -14.76 0.92
CA ALA A 74 17.22 -15.18 0.03
C ALA A 74 17.91 -16.43 0.56
#